data_AF-A0A4S2KSF6-F1
#
_entry.id   AF-A0A4S2KSF6-F1
#
_cell.length_a   1.000
_cell.length_b   1.000
_cell.length_c   1.000
_cell.angle_alpha   90.00
_cell.angle_beta   90.00
_cell.angle_gamma   90.00
#
_symmetry.space_group_name_H-M   'P 1'
#
loop_
_entity.id
_entity.type
_entity.pdbx_description
1 polymer ?
#
loop_
_entity_poly.entity_id
_entity_poly.type
_entity_poly.pdbx_seq_one_letter_code
_entity_poly.pdbx_strand_id
1 'polypeptide(L)'
;MIYGFPDHPTWKKISGSSSRLGDKVAYHHCTLLCNADLHNLSEVLSPSFETLQTQATSSVRSPVVNLGIDVAQMETVMVEGAREWLSERRRTHTSDTLVLQVFPGDEPNFVDPTKFDQILSGFRAWSWIWGSSPAFHLDLSEFLPSPSPIGHLLLHCKRGGVVQSLEFCSNVVALQGFVNALSNALAGSEIRTSSWHGLLDLFYAQWQFEHSKQPWLEEQDLILRALRIFSDRI
;
A
#
# COMPACT_ATOMS: atom_id res chain seq x y z
N MET A 1 -18.29 14.46 1.82
CA MET A 1 -18.91 15.81 1.73
C MET A 1 -18.26 16.56 0.57
N ILE A 2 -19.05 17.26 -0.24
CA ILE A 2 -18.59 17.93 -1.46
C ILE A 2 -18.77 19.44 -1.25
N TYR A 3 -17.75 20.23 -1.60
CA TYR A 3 -17.80 21.68 -1.52
C TYR A 3 -17.85 22.27 -2.94
N GLY A 4 -18.79 23.19 -3.18
CA GLY A 4 -18.90 23.96 -4.42
C GLY A 4 -18.39 25.38 -4.18
N PHE A 5 -17.48 25.87 -5.02
CA PHE A 5 -17.12 27.28 -5.04
C PHE A 5 -18.06 28.03 -5.98
N PRO A 6 -18.49 29.27 -5.67
CA PRO A 6 -19.40 30.06 -6.50
C PRO A 6 -18.92 30.24 -7.96
N ASP A 7 -17.61 30.22 -8.19
CA ASP A 7 -16.99 30.55 -9.48
C ASP A 7 -16.46 29.34 -10.29
N HIS A 8 -16.70 28.10 -9.82
CA HIS A 8 -16.26 26.89 -10.53
C HIS A 8 -17.38 25.84 -10.68
N PRO A 9 -17.69 25.39 -11.91
CA PRO A 9 -18.83 24.50 -12.20
C PRO A 9 -18.61 23.03 -11.80
N THR A 10 -17.53 22.70 -11.10
CA THR A 10 -17.21 21.32 -10.71
C THR A 10 -17.02 21.17 -9.20
N TRP A 11 -17.87 20.33 -8.64
CA TRP A 11 -17.85 19.84 -7.27
C TRP A 11 -16.51 19.18 -6.90
N LYS A 12 -15.89 19.62 -5.80
CA LYS A 12 -14.63 19.03 -5.29
C LYS A 12 -14.82 18.41 -3.91
N LYS A 13 -14.18 17.26 -3.69
CA LYS A 13 -14.24 16.50 -2.43
C LYS A 13 -13.29 17.12 -1.40
N ILE A 14 -13.81 17.41 -0.21
CA ILE A 14 -13.04 17.92 0.95
C ILE A 14 -12.85 16.85 2.03
N SER A 15 -13.58 15.74 1.94
CA SER A 15 -13.61 14.71 2.97
C SER A 15 -13.95 13.34 2.36
N GLY A 16 -13.21 12.31 2.77
CA GLY A 16 -13.57 10.90 2.57
C GLY A 16 -13.95 10.25 3.88
N SER A 17 -14.85 9.26 3.86
CA SER A 17 -15.25 8.53 5.05
C SER A 17 -15.23 7.02 4.82
N SER A 18 -15.10 6.28 5.91
CA SER A 18 -15.27 4.84 5.93
C SER A 18 -15.89 4.41 7.27
N SER A 19 -16.30 3.16 7.38
CA SER A 19 -16.96 2.66 8.58
C SER A 19 -16.67 1.20 8.81
N ARG A 20 -16.69 0.79 10.09
CA ARG A 20 -16.55 -0.59 10.53
C ARG A 20 -17.66 -0.91 11.52
N LEU A 21 -18.42 -1.97 11.23
CA LEU A 21 -19.41 -2.52 12.13
C LEU A 21 -18.79 -3.74 12.83
N GLY A 22 -18.69 -3.68 14.15
CA GLY A 22 -18.42 -4.82 15.02
C GLY A 22 -19.69 -5.27 15.73
N ASP A 23 -19.58 -6.38 16.45
CA ASP A 23 -20.72 -6.99 17.17
C ASP A 23 -21.41 -6.01 18.14
N LYS A 24 -20.61 -5.26 18.91
CA LYS A 24 -21.11 -4.35 19.95
C LYS A 24 -20.90 -2.87 19.65
N VAL A 25 -20.10 -2.54 18.64
CA VAL A 25 -19.64 -1.17 18.39
C VAL A 25 -19.59 -0.92 16.89
N ALA A 26 -20.09 0.25 16.48
CA ALA A 26 -19.92 0.78 15.13
C ALA A 26 -18.95 1.97 15.17
N TYR A 27 -18.02 2.04 14.23
CA TYR A 27 -17.12 3.16 14.06
C TYR A 27 -17.33 3.80 12.69
N HIS A 28 -17.49 5.12 12.68
CA HIS A 28 -17.44 5.95 11.48
C HIS A 28 -16.25 6.89 11.63
N HIS A 29 -15.36 6.90 10.63
CA HIS A 29 -14.29 7.89 10.57
C HIS A 29 -14.32 8.61 9.24
N CYS A 30 -13.80 9.82 9.25
CA CYS A 30 -13.61 10.62 8.06
C CYS A 30 -12.30 11.40 8.11
N THR A 31 -11.84 11.82 6.94
CA THR A 31 -10.77 12.79 6.76
C THR A 31 -11.37 14.15 6.43
N LEU A 32 -10.62 15.21 6.67
CA LEU A 32 -10.93 16.55 6.19
C LEU A 32 -9.67 17.20 5.64
N LEU A 33 -9.74 17.72 4.42
CA LEU A 33 -8.64 18.40 3.78
C LEU A 33 -8.61 19.86 4.23
N CYS A 34 -7.95 20.14 5.35
CA CYS A 34 -7.85 21.50 5.90
C CYS A 34 -6.91 22.36 5.06
N ASN A 35 -5.62 21.96 5.00
CA ASN A 35 -4.58 22.60 4.22
C ASN A 35 -3.47 21.58 3.83
N ALA A 36 -3.87 20.43 3.28
CA ALA A 36 -2.95 19.36 2.89
C ALA A 36 -2.15 19.72 1.61
N ASP A 37 -0.95 19.16 1.47
CA ASP A 37 -0.21 19.22 0.20
C ASP A 37 -0.88 18.30 -0.83
N LEU A 38 -1.72 18.90 -1.68
CA LEU A 38 -2.49 18.16 -2.69
C LEU A 38 -1.62 17.64 -3.83
N HIS A 39 -0.43 18.20 -4.04
CA HIS A 39 0.49 17.71 -5.05
C HIS A 39 1.12 16.40 -4.59
N ASN A 40 1.73 16.40 -3.41
CA ASN A 40 2.30 15.20 -2.80
C ASN A 40 1.23 14.11 -2.62
N LEU A 41 0.02 14.47 -2.17
CA LEU A 41 -1.10 13.54 -2.08
C LEU A 41 -1.43 12.86 -3.42
N SER A 42 -1.37 13.60 -4.53
CA SER A 42 -1.62 13.05 -5.86
C SER A 42 -0.50 12.11 -6.31
N GLU A 43 0.76 12.45 -6.01
CA GLU A 43 1.91 11.63 -6.37
C GLU A 43 1.88 10.28 -5.64
N VAL A 44 1.73 10.28 -4.31
CA VAL A 44 1.76 9.03 -3.52
C VAL A 44 0.55 8.13 -3.73
N LEU A 45 -0.58 8.68 -4.19
CA LEU A 45 -1.77 7.90 -4.49
C LEU A 45 -1.79 7.39 -5.93
N SER A 46 -0.84 7.80 -6.78
CA SER A 46 -0.75 7.31 -8.17
C SER A 46 -0.31 5.84 -8.18
N PRO A 47 -0.90 4.97 -9.02
CA PRO A 47 -0.52 3.55 -9.03
C PRO A 47 0.93 3.41 -9.44
N SER A 48 1.71 2.65 -8.68
CA SER A 48 3.13 2.39 -8.99
C SER A 48 3.31 1.49 -10.22
N PHE A 49 2.32 0.63 -10.50
CA PHE A 49 2.35 -0.35 -11.59
C PHE A 49 1.01 -0.36 -12.32
N GLU A 50 1.01 -0.05 -13.61
CA GLU A 50 -0.20 -0.09 -14.46
C GLU A 50 -0.65 -1.53 -14.75
N THR A 51 0.27 -2.49 -14.67
CA THR A 51 0.04 -3.91 -14.98
C THR A 51 -0.50 -4.70 -13.78
N LEU A 52 -0.74 -4.07 -12.63
CA LEU A 52 -1.22 -4.73 -11.42
C LEU A 52 -2.65 -5.27 -11.59
N GLN A 53 -2.79 -6.59 -11.49
CA GLN A 53 -4.08 -7.28 -11.52
C GLN A 53 -4.39 -7.89 -10.16
N THR A 54 -5.51 -7.50 -9.54
CA THR A 54 -5.88 -7.94 -8.19
C THR A 54 -7.40 -7.89 -7.97
N GLN A 55 -7.89 -8.63 -6.97
CA GLN A 55 -9.28 -8.58 -6.50
C GLN A 55 -9.47 -7.61 -5.33
N ALA A 56 -8.47 -6.77 -5.03
CA ALA A 56 -8.61 -5.72 -4.03
C ALA A 56 -9.67 -4.69 -4.45
N THR A 57 -10.34 -4.10 -3.46
CA THR A 57 -11.30 -3.02 -3.72
C THR A 57 -10.57 -1.79 -4.24
N SER A 58 -10.85 -1.41 -5.49
CA SER A 58 -10.27 -0.22 -6.11
C SER A 58 -10.75 1.06 -5.43
N SER A 59 -9.84 2.04 -5.31
CA SER A 59 -10.19 3.38 -4.85
C SER A 59 -10.99 4.14 -5.92
N VAL A 60 -12.01 4.90 -5.50
CA VAL A 60 -12.74 5.82 -6.39
C VAL A 60 -12.02 7.17 -6.39
N ARG A 61 -11.45 7.54 -7.54
CA ARG A 61 -10.80 8.85 -7.73
C ARG A 61 -11.84 9.97 -7.69
N SER A 62 -11.47 11.10 -7.09
CA SER A 62 -12.29 12.30 -7.09
C SER A 62 -11.40 13.54 -7.09
N PRO A 63 -11.78 14.62 -7.78
CA PRO A 63 -11.10 15.90 -7.63
C PRO A 63 -11.26 16.40 -6.20
N VAL A 64 -10.17 16.89 -5.60
CA VAL A 64 -10.14 17.33 -4.21
C VAL A 64 -9.77 18.80 -4.09
N VAL A 65 -10.11 19.40 -2.94
CA VAL A 65 -9.72 20.77 -2.58
C VAL A 65 -9.56 20.88 -1.08
N ASN A 66 -8.69 21.80 -0.65
CA ASN A 66 -8.57 22.18 0.75
C ASN A 66 -9.68 23.15 1.16
N LEU A 67 -10.02 23.13 2.44
CA LEU A 67 -10.87 24.14 3.07
C LEU A 67 -10.16 25.48 3.26
N GLY A 68 -8.82 25.48 3.28
CA GLY A 68 -8.02 26.68 3.54
C GLY A 68 -8.06 27.12 5.00
N ILE A 69 -8.29 26.17 5.92
CA ILE A 69 -8.34 26.40 7.36
C ILE A 69 -7.13 25.75 8.05
N ASP A 70 -6.64 26.36 9.11
CA ASP A 70 -5.60 25.77 9.95
C ASP A 70 -6.12 24.54 10.73
N VAL A 71 -5.25 23.57 11.00
CA VAL A 71 -5.63 22.34 11.70
C VAL A 71 -6.10 22.63 13.13
N ALA A 72 -5.41 23.49 13.88
CA ALA A 72 -5.79 23.81 15.25
C ALA A 72 -7.13 24.57 15.31
N GLN A 73 -7.36 25.44 14.32
CA GLN A 73 -8.67 26.10 14.18
C GLN A 73 -9.77 25.08 13.88
N MET A 74 -9.52 24.13 12.97
CA MET A 74 -10.48 23.08 12.66
C MET A 74 -10.75 22.16 13.87
N GLU A 75 -9.72 21.78 14.63
CA GLU A 75 -9.86 21.01 15.86
C GLU A 75 -10.77 21.70 16.86
N THR A 76 -10.58 23.01 17.07
CA THR A 76 -11.44 23.82 17.94
C THR A 76 -12.90 23.77 17.48
N VAL A 77 -13.16 23.99 16.19
CA VAL A 77 -14.50 23.93 15.61
C VAL A 77 -15.13 22.55 15.79
N MET A 78 -14.36 21.48 15.56
CA MET A 78 -14.86 20.10 15.71
C MET A 78 -15.18 19.74 17.16
N VAL A 79 -14.33 20.14 18.11
CA VAL A 79 -14.55 19.89 19.54
C VAL A 79 -15.79 20.62 20.02
N GLU A 80 -15.92 21.92 19.72
CA GLU A 80 -17.09 22.69 20.15
C GLU A 80 -18.38 22.19 19.48
N GLY A 81 -18.35 21.89 18.17
CA GLY A 81 -19.50 21.29 17.49
C GLY A 81 -19.89 19.92 18.07
N ALA A 82 -18.92 19.10 18.48
CA ALA A 82 -19.20 17.83 19.15
C ALA A 82 -19.82 18.02 20.54
N ARG A 83 -19.36 19.02 21.31
CA ARG A 83 -19.92 19.37 22.63
C ARG A 83 -21.37 19.84 22.51
N GLU A 84 -21.63 20.76 21.58
CA GLU A 84 -22.98 21.25 21.29
C GLU A 84 -23.92 20.09 20.95
N TRP A 85 -23.53 19.26 19.98
CA TRP A 85 -24.32 18.10 19.56
C TRP A 85 -24.57 17.09 20.69
N LEU A 86 -23.56 16.80 21.52
CA LEU A 86 -23.71 15.91 22.67
C LEU A 86 -24.66 16.50 23.72
N SER A 87 -24.50 17.79 24.02
CA SER A 87 -25.31 18.51 25.01
C SER A 87 -26.78 18.54 24.61
N GLU A 88 -27.08 18.79 23.34
CA GLU A 88 -28.43 18.79 22.80
C GLU A 88 -29.06 17.39 22.90
N ARG A 89 -28.32 16.35 22.50
CA ARG A 89 -28.81 14.96 22.55
C ARG A 89 -29.03 14.44 23.97
N ARG A 90 -28.18 14.86 24.92
CA ARG A 90 -28.28 14.43 26.33
C ARG A 90 -29.18 15.33 27.17
N ARG A 91 -29.62 16.47 26.63
CA ARG A 91 -30.34 17.53 27.36
C ARG A 91 -29.53 18.02 28.57
N THR A 92 -28.22 18.20 28.38
CA THR A 92 -27.27 18.69 29.40
C THR A 92 -26.63 20.00 28.94
N HIS A 93 -25.84 20.65 29.79
CA HIS A 93 -25.07 21.82 29.35
C HIS A 93 -23.76 21.38 28.65
N THR A 94 -23.23 22.22 27.76
CA THR A 94 -21.95 21.95 27.07
C THR A 94 -20.77 21.90 28.05
N SER A 95 -20.86 22.57 29.20
CA SER A 95 -19.90 22.51 30.30
C SER A 95 -19.79 21.13 30.95
N ASP A 96 -20.82 20.28 30.80
CA ASP A 96 -20.86 18.96 31.42
C ASP A 96 -20.07 17.91 30.61
N THR A 97 -19.56 18.29 29.43
CA THR A 97 -18.75 17.42 28.58
C THR A 97 -17.26 17.60 28.90
N LEU A 98 -16.64 16.54 29.41
CA LEU A 98 -15.20 16.47 29.62
C LEU A 98 -14.49 16.36 28.27
N VAL A 99 -13.59 17.30 27.99
CA VAL A 99 -12.66 17.25 26.85
C VAL A 99 -11.29 16.87 27.39
N LEU A 100 -10.72 15.79 26.86
CA LEU A 100 -9.37 15.34 27.19
C LEU A 100 -8.47 15.58 25.98
N GLN A 101 -7.36 16.28 26.19
CA GLN A 101 -6.29 16.38 25.21
C GLN A 101 -5.25 15.32 25.56
N VAL A 102 -4.99 14.41 24.62
CA VAL A 102 -4.02 13.33 24.78
C VAL A 102 -2.90 13.57 23.78
N PHE A 103 -1.69 13.83 24.27
CA PHE A 103 -0.53 14.00 23.40
C PHE A 103 0.14 12.65 23.12
N PRO A 104 0.86 12.50 21.99
CA PRO A 104 1.64 11.29 21.72
C PRO A 104 2.62 11.01 22.87
N GLY A 105 2.55 9.81 23.44
CA GLY A 105 3.33 9.39 24.60
C GLY A 105 2.55 9.40 25.93
N ASP A 106 1.41 10.10 26.01
CA ASP A 106 0.57 10.15 27.21
C ASP A 106 -0.46 9.01 27.28
N GLU A 107 -0.55 8.16 26.26
CA GLU A 107 -1.52 7.07 26.17
C GLU A 107 -1.55 6.15 27.42
N PRO A 108 -0.41 5.82 28.07
CA PRO A 108 -0.39 5.04 29.30
C PRO A 108 -1.24 5.59 30.45
N ASN A 109 -1.55 6.89 30.44
CA ASN A 109 -2.41 7.51 31.46
C ASN A 109 -3.90 7.21 31.25
N PHE A 110 -4.30 6.74 30.06
CA PHE A 110 -5.70 6.59 29.65
C PHE A 110 -6.09 5.16 29.31
N VAL A 111 -5.12 4.32 28.92
CA VAL A 111 -5.34 2.92 28.51
C VAL A 111 -4.26 2.00 29.09
N ASP A 112 -4.55 0.70 29.10
CA ASP A 112 -3.57 -0.31 29.50
C ASP A 112 -2.33 -0.26 28.57
N PRO A 113 -1.13 0.06 29.10
CA PRO A 113 0.05 0.31 28.27
C PRO A 113 0.50 -0.94 27.50
N THR A 114 0.48 -2.10 28.16
CA THR A 114 0.90 -3.37 27.54
C THR A 114 0.00 -3.75 26.38
N LYS A 115 -1.32 -3.63 26.55
CA LYS A 115 -2.30 -3.89 25.49
C LYS A 115 -2.20 -2.88 24.36
N PHE A 116 -1.98 -1.61 24.68
CA PHE A 116 -1.77 -0.56 23.68
C PHE A 116 -0.55 -0.89 22.81
N ASP A 117 0.60 -1.19 23.42
CA ASP A 117 1.83 -1.53 22.72
C ASP A 117 1.69 -2.79 21.86
N GLN A 118 0.98 -3.80 22.35
CA GLN A 118 0.68 -5.01 21.57
C GLN A 118 -0.15 -4.70 20.32
N ILE A 119 -1.21 -3.89 20.46
CA ILE A 119 -2.06 -3.50 19.33
C ILE A 119 -1.27 -2.63 18.34
N LEU A 120 -0.52 -1.64 18.85
CA LEU A 120 0.28 -0.74 18.03
C LEU A 120 1.37 -1.50 17.26
N SER A 121 2.04 -2.45 17.91
CA SER A 121 3.00 -3.35 17.25
C SER A 121 2.34 -4.19 16.17
N GLY A 122 1.13 -4.70 16.42
CA GLY A 122 0.32 -5.39 15.43
C GLY A 122 0.02 -4.52 14.21
N PHE A 123 -0.41 -3.26 14.41
CA PHE A 123 -0.68 -2.33 13.31
C PHE A 123 0.56 -1.92 12.51
N ARG A 124 1.75 -2.04 13.11
CA ARG A 124 3.04 -1.78 12.45
C ARG A 124 3.64 -3.02 11.77
N ALA A 125 3.11 -4.21 12.06
CA ALA A 125 3.65 -5.44 11.53
C ALA A 125 3.38 -5.58 10.02
N TRP A 126 4.34 -6.17 9.29
CA TRP A 126 4.18 -6.46 7.85
C TRP A 126 2.94 -7.30 7.56
N SER A 127 2.69 -8.31 8.41
CA SER A 127 1.52 -9.19 8.33
C SER A 127 0.19 -8.44 8.43
N TRP A 128 0.18 -7.24 9.00
CA TRP A 128 -0.99 -6.36 9.04
C TRP A 128 -1.03 -5.40 7.85
N ILE A 129 0.03 -4.60 7.66
CA ILE A 129 0.07 -3.54 6.64
C ILE A 129 -0.10 -4.13 5.24
N TRP A 130 0.60 -5.23 4.96
CA TRP A 130 0.66 -5.85 3.63
C TRP A 130 0.11 -7.27 3.62
N GLY A 131 0.19 -8.00 4.74
CA GLY A 131 -0.24 -9.40 4.84
C GLY A 131 -1.73 -9.64 4.51
N SER A 132 -2.55 -8.59 4.55
CA SER A 132 -3.97 -8.65 4.18
C SER A 132 -4.23 -8.36 2.70
N SER A 133 -3.23 -7.92 1.94
CA SER A 133 -3.35 -7.67 0.49
C SER A 133 -3.80 -8.95 -0.21
N PRO A 134 -4.91 -8.91 -0.99
CA PRO A 134 -5.33 -10.05 -1.81
C PRO A 134 -4.22 -10.53 -2.74
N ALA A 135 -4.36 -11.76 -3.25
CA ALA A 135 -3.48 -12.23 -4.32
C ALA A 135 -3.51 -11.26 -5.52
N PHE A 136 -2.37 -11.14 -6.19
CA PHE A 136 -2.21 -10.25 -7.33
C PHE A 136 -1.18 -10.78 -8.32
N HIS A 137 -1.23 -10.23 -9.52
CA HIS A 137 -0.32 -10.54 -10.62
C HIS A 137 0.23 -9.24 -11.21
N LEU A 138 1.49 -9.28 -11.64
CA LEU A 138 2.17 -8.16 -12.29
C LEU A 138 2.83 -8.65 -13.57
N ASP A 139 2.72 -7.87 -14.64
CA ASP A 139 3.57 -8.02 -15.82
C ASP A 139 4.81 -7.13 -15.65
N LEU A 140 5.96 -7.77 -15.48
CA LEU A 140 7.26 -7.12 -15.27
C LEU A 140 7.96 -6.78 -16.59
N SER A 141 7.27 -6.89 -17.72
CA SER A 141 7.86 -6.62 -19.04
C SER A 141 8.27 -5.16 -19.24
N GLU A 142 7.76 -4.22 -18.44
CA GLU A 142 8.24 -2.82 -18.43
C GLU A 142 9.73 -2.71 -18.03
N PHE A 143 10.26 -3.72 -17.35
CA PHE A 143 11.66 -3.78 -16.91
C PHE A 143 12.59 -4.48 -17.92
N LEU A 144 12.04 -4.92 -19.05
CA LEU A 144 12.78 -5.56 -20.13
C LEU A 144 13.02 -4.57 -21.28
N PRO A 145 14.05 -4.79 -22.11
CA PRO A 145 14.24 -4.00 -23.33
C PRO A 145 13.00 -4.03 -24.25
N SER A 146 12.79 -2.97 -25.03
CA SER A 146 11.73 -2.92 -26.04
C SER A 146 12.35 -2.87 -27.45
N PRO A 147 12.01 -3.82 -28.36
CA PRO A 147 11.12 -4.96 -28.16
C PRO A 147 11.73 -6.03 -27.24
N SER A 148 10.90 -6.71 -26.44
CA SER A 148 11.37 -7.74 -25.51
C SER A 148 11.88 -8.97 -26.27
N PRO A 149 13.16 -9.36 -26.11
CA PRO A 149 13.69 -10.58 -26.73
C PRO A 149 13.08 -11.84 -26.11
N ILE A 150 12.43 -11.71 -24.96
CA ILE A 150 11.95 -12.82 -24.13
C ILE A 150 10.43 -12.80 -23.92
N GLY A 151 9.67 -11.95 -24.61
CA GLY A 151 8.22 -11.87 -24.41
C GLY A 151 7.85 -11.33 -23.03
N HIS A 152 6.87 -11.97 -22.36
CA HIS A 152 6.32 -11.50 -21.08
C HIS A 152 6.89 -12.22 -19.87
N LEU A 153 7.21 -11.47 -18.81
CA LEU A 153 7.62 -11.98 -17.51
C LEU A 153 6.53 -11.65 -16.48
N LEU A 154 5.79 -12.66 -16.04
CA LEU A 154 4.65 -12.51 -15.14
C LEU A 154 5.02 -12.95 -13.74
N LEU A 155 4.74 -12.10 -12.75
CA LEU A 155 4.93 -12.36 -11.33
C LEU A 155 3.58 -12.63 -10.67
N HIS A 156 3.43 -13.80 -10.07
CA HIS A 156 2.22 -14.22 -9.38
C HIS A 156 2.47 -14.21 -7.87
N CYS A 157 1.63 -13.49 -7.15
CA CYS A 157 1.75 -13.32 -5.71
C CYS A 157 0.50 -13.82 -5.01
N LYS A 158 0.69 -14.66 -3.98
CA LYS A 158 -0.38 -15.01 -3.07
C LYS A 158 -0.60 -13.87 -2.05
N ARG A 159 -1.66 -14.03 -1.24
CA ARG A 159 -2.02 -13.07 -0.19
C ARG A 159 -0.79 -12.67 0.62
N GLY A 160 -0.67 -11.38 0.88
CA GLY A 160 0.41 -10.80 1.67
C GLY A 160 1.64 -10.37 0.89
N GLY A 161 1.57 -10.34 -0.45
CA GLY A 161 2.72 -9.97 -1.28
C GLY A 161 3.83 -11.00 -1.21
N VAL A 162 3.47 -12.28 -1.11
CA VAL A 162 4.42 -13.39 -1.10
C VAL A 162 4.46 -14.00 -2.50
N VAL A 163 5.66 -14.18 -3.05
CA VAL A 163 5.86 -14.78 -4.37
C VAL A 163 5.30 -16.20 -4.36
N GLN A 164 4.41 -16.49 -5.31
CA GLN A 164 3.89 -17.81 -5.56
C GLN A 164 4.63 -18.45 -6.74
N SER A 165 4.79 -17.72 -7.83
CA SER A 165 5.50 -18.17 -9.02
C SER A 165 5.93 -17.01 -9.91
N LEU A 166 6.93 -17.26 -10.74
CA LEU A 166 7.21 -16.53 -11.95
C LEU A 166 6.78 -17.38 -13.15
N GLU A 167 6.04 -16.78 -14.06
CA GLU A 167 5.64 -17.35 -15.34
C GLU A 167 6.28 -16.58 -16.48
N PHE A 168 6.54 -17.29 -17.58
CA PHE A 168 7.25 -16.77 -18.71
C PHE A 168 6.59 -17.20 -20.00
N CYS A 169 6.22 -16.22 -20.82
CA CYS A 169 5.56 -16.44 -22.10
C CYS A 169 6.53 -16.07 -23.21
N SER A 170 7.39 -17.01 -23.61
CA SER A 170 8.25 -16.83 -24.78
C SER A 170 8.45 -18.10 -25.59
N ASN A 171 8.90 -17.88 -26.82
CA ASN A 171 9.21 -18.93 -27.78
C ASN A 171 10.62 -19.51 -27.58
N VAL A 172 11.41 -18.96 -26.64
CA VAL A 172 12.79 -19.40 -26.35
C VAL A 172 12.76 -20.56 -25.35
N VAL A 173 12.60 -21.78 -25.87
CA VAL A 173 12.51 -23.02 -25.08
C VAL A 173 13.70 -23.20 -24.12
N ALA A 174 14.89 -22.72 -24.49
CA ALA A 174 16.10 -22.83 -23.67
C ALA A 174 16.00 -22.13 -22.30
N LEU A 175 15.12 -21.13 -22.15
CA LEU A 175 14.95 -20.38 -20.90
C LEU A 175 14.00 -21.04 -19.91
N GLN A 176 13.20 -22.02 -20.33
CA GLN A 176 12.15 -22.59 -19.48
C GLN A 176 12.70 -23.21 -18.19
N GLY A 177 13.81 -23.94 -18.28
CA GLY A 177 14.47 -24.54 -17.10
C GLY A 177 14.98 -23.48 -16.13
N PHE A 178 15.58 -22.40 -16.67
CA PHE A 178 16.11 -21.28 -15.89
C PHE A 178 15.00 -20.56 -15.13
N VAL A 179 13.91 -20.19 -15.83
CA VAL A 179 12.78 -19.50 -15.21
C VAL A 179 12.10 -20.38 -14.16
N ASN A 180 11.91 -21.67 -14.42
CA ASN A 180 11.31 -22.58 -13.44
C ASN A 180 12.16 -22.67 -12.17
N ALA A 181 13.48 -22.76 -12.31
CA ALA A 181 14.39 -22.79 -11.17
C ALA A 181 14.38 -21.45 -10.40
N LEU A 182 14.37 -20.32 -11.12
CA LEU A 182 14.31 -18.99 -10.53
C LEU A 182 12.98 -18.74 -9.80
N SER A 183 11.86 -19.18 -10.40
CA SER A 183 10.53 -19.19 -9.81
C SER A 183 10.53 -19.95 -8.48
N ASN A 184 11.14 -21.14 -8.44
CA ASN A 184 11.27 -21.91 -7.20
C ASN A 184 12.17 -21.22 -6.17
N ALA A 185 13.26 -20.57 -6.59
CA ALA A 185 14.17 -19.85 -5.69
C ALA A 185 13.50 -18.63 -5.03
N LEU A 186 12.60 -17.96 -5.74
CA LEU A 186 11.85 -16.82 -5.23
C LEU A 186 10.56 -17.21 -4.51
N ALA A 187 9.99 -18.39 -4.78
CA ALA A 187 8.75 -18.84 -4.17
C ALA A 187 8.81 -18.78 -2.63
N GLY A 188 7.82 -18.15 -2.03
CA GLY A 188 7.75 -17.94 -0.58
C GLY A 188 8.48 -16.69 -0.06
N SER A 189 9.27 -16.01 -0.89
CA SER A 189 9.83 -14.71 -0.52
C SER A 189 8.76 -13.62 -0.50
N GLU A 190 8.91 -12.65 0.40
CA GLU A 190 8.07 -11.46 0.44
C GLU A 190 8.60 -10.39 -0.53
N ILE A 191 7.69 -9.61 -1.10
CA ILE A 191 7.99 -8.44 -1.93
C ILE A 191 8.32 -7.27 -0.99
N ARG A 192 9.62 -7.05 -0.75
CA ARG A 192 10.13 -5.90 0.00
C ARG A 192 11.23 -5.21 -0.79
N THR A 193 11.37 -3.90 -0.57
CA THR A 193 12.44 -3.09 -1.16
C THR A 193 13.80 -3.78 -1.03
N SER A 194 14.44 -3.98 -2.18
CA SER A 194 15.74 -4.62 -2.38
C SER A 194 15.92 -6.03 -1.80
N SER A 195 14.87 -6.68 -1.31
CA SER A 195 14.98 -7.96 -0.59
C SER A 195 15.42 -9.15 -1.45
N TRP A 196 15.31 -9.05 -2.78
CA TRP A 196 15.65 -10.16 -3.67
C TRP A 196 17.12 -10.20 -4.07
N HIS A 197 17.90 -9.16 -3.80
CA HIS A 197 19.31 -9.07 -4.24
C HIS A 197 20.13 -10.30 -3.85
N GLY A 198 20.17 -10.63 -2.55
CA GLY A 198 20.92 -11.79 -2.07
C GLY A 198 20.40 -13.12 -2.59
N LEU A 199 19.08 -13.26 -2.78
CA LEU A 199 18.48 -14.47 -3.35
C LEU A 199 18.87 -14.65 -4.83
N LEU A 200 18.84 -13.56 -5.61
CA LEU A 200 19.22 -13.56 -7.02
C LEU A 200 20.73 -13.79 -7.21
N ASP A 201 21.58 -13.22 -6.34
CA ASP A 201 23.02 -13.47 -6.33
C ASP A 201 23.33 -14.96 -6.05
N LEU A 202 22.69 -15.53 -5.03
CA LEU A 202 22.84 -16.95 -4.68
C LEU A 202 22.37 -17.85 -5.83
N PHE A 203 21.19 -17.57 -6.37
CA PHE A 203 20.64 -18.31 -7.51
C PHE A 203 21.58 -18.26 -8.72
N TYR A 204 22.11 -17.09 -9.07
CA TYR A 204 23.05 -16.93 -10.17
C TYR A 204 24.29 -17.82 -10.00
N ALA A 205 24.92 -17.77 -8.83
CA ALA A 205 26.12 -18.55 -8.54
C ALA A 205 25.84 -20.07 -8.60
N GLN A 206 24.73 -20.51 -8.03
CA GLN A 206 24.33 -21.92 -8.05
C GLN A 206 24.02 -22.39 -9.49
N TRP A 207 23.28 -21.60 -10.26
CA TRP A 207 22.92 -21.93 -11.63
C TRP A 207 24.16 -22.11 -12.52
N GLN A 208 25.11 -21.18 -12.45
CA GLN A 208 26.35 -21.26 -13.21
C GLN A 208 27.21 -22.47 -12.85
N PHE A 209 27.24 -22.85 -11.57
CA PHE A 209 27.96 -24.03 -11.13
C PHE A 209 27.33 -25.32 -11.71
N GLU A 210 26.02 -25.47 -11.56
CA GLU A 210 25.26 -26.65 -12.03
C GLU A 210 25.24 -26.78 -13.55
N HIS A 211 25.20 -25.65 -14.26
CA HIS A 211 25.11 -25.57 -15.72
C HIS A 211 26.42 -25.11 -16.38
N SER A 212 27.56 -25.34 -15.73
CA SER A 212 28.90 -24.88 -16.17
C SER A 212 29.31 -25.26 -17.60
N LYS A 213 28.65 -26.25 -18.21
CA LYS A 213 28.87 -26.68 -19.60
C LYS A 213 28.00 -25.93 -20.62
N GLN A 214 27.01 -25.16 -20.19
CA GLN A 214 26.13 -24.38 -21.04
C GLN A 214 26.59 -22.91 -21.02
N PRO A 215 26.58 -22.22 -22.17
CA PRO A 215 26.86 -20.79 -22.19
C PRO A 215 25.77 -20.02 -21.46
N TRP A 216 26.16 -18.95 -20.76
CA TRP A 216 25.22 -17.99 -20.19
C TRP A 216 24.53 -17.22 -21.32
N LEU A 217 23.21 -17.15 -21.28
CA LEU A 217 22.41 -16.43 -22.27
C LEU A 217 22.23 -14.97 -21.85
N GLU A 218 22.23 -14.05 -22.81
CA GLU A 218 21.97 -12.63 -22.55
C GLU A 218 20.59 -12.42 -21.91
N GLU A 219 19.61 -13.21 -22.37
CA GLU A 219 18.25 -13.23 -21.85
C GLU A 219 18.17 -13.58 -20.36
N GLN A 220 19.09 -14.41 -19.85
CA GLN A 220 19.16 -14.73 -18.42
C GLN A 220 19.60 -13.50 -17.60
N ASP A 221 20.53 -12.70 -18.12
CA ASP A 221 20.93 -11.44 -17.47
C ASP A 221 19.77 -10.44 -17.45
N LEU A 222 19.04 -10.33 -18.56
CA LEU A 222 17.88 -9.43 -18.66
C LEU A 222 16.80 -9.76 -17.63
N ILE A 223 16.49 -11.05 -17.42
CA ILE A 223 15.50 -11.48 -16.41
C ILE A 223 15.98 -11.12 -14.99
N LEU A 224 17.23 -11.45 -14.64
CA LEU A 224 17.76 -11.14 -13.32
C LEU A 224 17.81 -9.63 -13.06
N ARG A 225 18.19 -8.83 -14.07
CA ARG A 225 18.21 -7.38 -13.99
C ARG A 225 16.80 -6.80 -13.81
N ALA A 226 15.83 -7.29 -14.58
CA ALA A 226 14.43 -6.86 -14.46
C ALA A 226 13.89 -7.10 -13.04
N LEU A 227 14.17 -8.27 -12.46
CA LEU A 227 13.76 -8.59 -11.08
C LEU A 227 14.46 -7.73 -10.03
N ARG A 228 15.73 -7.34 -10.24
CA ARG A 228 16.42 -6.39 -9.35
C ARG A 228 15.81 -4.99 -9.42
N ILE A 229 15.60 -4.47 -10.63
CA ILE A 229 14.97 -3.15 -10.84
C ILE A 229 13.58 -3.13 -10.21
N PHE A 230 12.79 -4.19 -10.42
CA PHE A 230 11.50 -4.34 -9.76
C PHE A 230 11.65 -4.34 -8.24
N SER A 231 12.59 -5.13 -7.69
CA SER A 231 12.83 -5.20 -6.26
C SER A 231 13.25 -3.85 -5.64
N ASP A 232 13.90 -2.96 -6.39
CA ASP A 232 14.29 -1.64 -5.90
C ASP A 232 13.18 -0.58 -6.00
N ARG A 233 12.19 -0.79 -6.88
CA ARG A 233 11.06 0.15 -7.08
C ARG A 233 9.89 -0.06 -6.12
N ILE A 234 9.80 -1.22 -5.48
CA ILE A 234 8.79 -1.58 -4.47
C ILE A 234 9.14 -1.01 -3.10
#